data_AF-A0A0B7IUG4-F1
#
_entry.id   AF-A0A0B7IUG4-F1
#
_cell.length_a   1.000
_cell.length_b   1.000
_cell.length_c   1.000
_cell.angle_alpha   90.00
_cell.angle_beta   90.00
_cell.angle_gamma   90.00
#
_symmetry.space_group_name_H-M   'P 1'
#
loop_
_entity.id
_entity.type
_entity.pdbx_description
1 polymer ?
#
loop_
_entity_poly.entity_id
_entity_poly.type
_entity_poly.pdbx_seq_one_letter_code
_entity_poly.pdbx_strand_id
1 'polypeptide(L)'
;MRKLLLLSVLVVLTSCSHRFLDFTVISTKNIDMTKSSHFTRGKSRVSGKDKVHVIVFIPTGVPNLKEAVDRAIESTPNCIGLLDGVVYQKYFYGIIYSQSGYVIEGTPLIDPSLAESGIEIPKYRKIYLDKKGKIKSSEEITSAEYLAEKEKMTKKTKI
;
A
#
# COMPACT_ATOMS: atom_id res chain seq x y z
N MET A 1 -24.98 -47.89 0.79
CA MET A 1 -23.96 -47.42 -0.19
C MET A 1 -24.10 -45.92 -0.52
N ARG A 2 -25.30 -45.40 -0.83
CA ARG A 2 -25.54 -43.97 -1.14
C ARG A 2 -25.07 -42.98 -0.04
N LYS A 3 -25.18 -43.36 1.24
CA LYS A 3 -24.70 -42.55 2.39
C LYS A 3 -23.17 -42.55 2.57
N LEU A 4 -22.47 -43.61 2.12
CA LEU A 4 -21.00 -43.69 2.17
C LEU A 4 -20.35 -42.78 1.13
N LEU A 5 -20.99 -42.63 -0.03
CA LEU A 5 -20.55 -41.77 -1.14
C LEU A 5 -20.70 -40.28 -0.81
N LEU A 6 -21.73 -39.91 -0.03
CA LEU A 6 -21.89 -38.55 0.49
C LEU A 6 -20.85 -38.20 1.56
N LEU A 7 -20.43 -39.18 2.38
CA LEU A 7 -19.41 -38.97 3.40
C LEU A 7 -18.01 -38.82 2.78
N SER A 8 -17.69 -39.54 1.70
CA SER A 8 -16.41 -39.40 1.00
C SER A 8 -16.28 -38.08 0.23
N VAL A 9 -17.38 -37.55 -0.31
CA VAL A 9 -17.42 -36.23 -0.96
C VAL A 9 -17.24 -35.09 0.05
N LEU A 10 -17.61 -35.28 1.32
CA LEU A 10 -17.43 -34.27 2.36
C LEU A 10 -15.97 -34.15 2.83
N VAL A 11 -15.16 -35.20 2.64
CA VAL A 11 -13.73 -35.23 3.04
C VAL A 11 -12.82 -34.44 2.08
N VAL A 12 -13.33 -33.99 0.94
CA VAL A 12 -12.51 -33.37 -0.13
C VAL A 12 -12.37 -31.84 0.01
N LEU A 13 -12.94 -31.23 1.06
CA LEU A 13 -12.76 -29.81 1.37
C LEU A 13 -11.80 -29.68 2.55
N THR A 14 -10.51 -29.60 2.26
CA THR A 14 -9.48 -29.36 3.28
C THR A 14 -9.02 -27.92 3.21
N SER A 15 -9.06 -27.22 4.35
CA SER A 15 -8.43 -25.92 4.51
C SER A 15 -7.28 -26.07 5.50
N CYS A 16 -6.07 -25.71 5.08
CA CYS A 16 -4.90 -25.68 5.94
C CYS A 16 -4.41 -24.24 6.05
N SER A 17 -4.14 -23.80 7.28
CA SER A 17 -3.51 -22.51 7.56
C SER A 17 -2.30 -22.78 8.43
N HIS A 18 -1.11 -22.55 7.89
CA HIS A 18 0.14 -22.72 8.62
C HIS A 18 0.80 -21.37 8.90
N ARG A 19 1.38 -21.23 10.09
CA ARG A 19 2.16 -20.06 10.49
C ARG A 19 3.55 -20.20 9.88
N PHE A 20 3.86 -19.35 8.90
CA PHE A 20 5.05 -19.50 8.08
C PHE A 20 6.26 -18.75 8.67
N LEU A 21 6.08 -17.49 9.08
CA LEU A 21 7.16 -16.70 9.67
C LEU A 21 6.64 -15.67 10.67
N ASP A 22 7.48 -15.36 11.65
CA ASP A 22 7.29 -14.31 12.64
C ASP A 22 8.34 -13.23 12.45
N PHE A 23 7.92 -11.96 12.51
CA PHE A 23 8.81 -10.82 12.30
C PHE A 23 8.56 -9.72 13.33
N THR A 24 9.65 -9.07 13.75
CA THR A 24 9.57 -7.90 14.64
C THR A 24 9.33 -6.62 13.86
N VAL A 25 9.97 -6.47 12.69
CA VAL A 25 9.82 -5.31 11.80
C VAL A 25 9.90 -5.78 10.35
N ILE A 26 8.94 -5.38 9.51
CA ILE A 26 9.00 -5.59 8.06
C ILE A 26 8.49 -4.35 7.33
N SER A 27 9.14 -4.00 6.22
CA SER A 27 8.66 -2.98 5.31
C SER A 27 9.08 -3.27 3.88
N THR A 28 8.20 -2.92 2.96
CA THR A 28 8.42 -2.90 1.52
C THR A 28 8.68 -1.50 0.98
N LYS A 29 8.53 -0.46 1.82
CA LYS A 29 8.79 0.94 1.50
C LYS A 29 10.14 1.37 2.07
N ASN A 30 10.72 2.42 1.49
CA ASN A 30 11.97 2.97 2.01
C ASN A 30 11.69 3.73 3.31
N ILE A 31 12.43 3.41 4.38
CA ILE A 31 12.27 4.01 5.70
C ILE A 31 13.56 4.73 6.07
N ASP A 32 13.44 6.02 6.41
CA ASP A 32 14.54 6.77 7.02
C ASP A 32 14.59 6.48 8.54
N MET A 33 15.48 5.57 8.93
CA MET A 33 15.65 5.18 10.33
C MET A 33 16.22 6.28 11.22
N THR A 34 16.75 7.37 10.65
CA THR A 34 17.27 8.50 11.45
C THR A 34 16.15 9.24 12.20
N LYS A 35 14.92 9.15 11.71
CA LYS A 35 13.71 9.73 12.31
C LYS A 35 12.93 8.74 13.19
N SER A 36 13.55 7.62 13.55
CA SER A 36 12.89 6.52 14.28
C SER A 36 12.28 6.90 15.62
N SER A 37 12.74 7.99 16.25
CA SER A 37 12.18 8.54 17.49
C SER A 37 10.76 9.09 17.35
N HIS A 38 10.35 9.48 16.15
CA HIS A 38 9.04 10.10 15.88
C HIS A 38 7.98 9.09 15.40
N PHE A 39 8.36 7.84 15.17
CA PHE A 39 7.43 6.82 14.70
C PHE A 39 6.45 6.43 15.80
N THR A 40 5.17 6.40 15.43
CA THR A 40 4.08 6.03 16.34
C THR A 40 3.53 4.66 15.94
N ARG A 41 3.29 3.80 16.94
CA ARG A 41 2.60 2.52 16.71
C ARG A 41 1.10 2.78 16.56
N GLY A 42 0.49 2.20 15.53
CA GLY A 42 -0.96 2.28 15.37
C GLY A 42 -1.71 1.49 16.44
N LYS A 43 -2.96 1.89 16.69
CA LYS A 43 -3.79 1.34 17.77
C LYS A 43 -4.38 -0.03 17.46
N SER A 44 -4.55 -0.37 16.18
CA SER A 44 -5.14 -1.63 15.73
C SER A 44 -4.18 -2.39 14.82
N ARG A 45 -4.14 -3.72 14.97
CA ARG A 45 -3.43 -4.60 14.03
C ARG A 45 -4.10 -4.53 12.66
N VAL A 46 -3.29 -4.55 11.62
CA VAL A 46 -3.73 -4.54 10.23
C VAL A 46 -3.41 -5.86 9.57
N SER A 47 -4.20 -6.23 8.56
CA SER A 47 -4.00 -7.45 7.80
C SER A 47 -4.03 -7.18 6.32
N GLY A 48 -3.07 -7.78 5.60
CA GLY A 48 -3.02 -7.81 4.14
C GLY A 48 -3.07 -9.24 3.65
N LYS A 49 -3.72 -9.45 2.51
CA LYS A 49 -3.94 -10.77 1.94
C LYS A 49 -3.63 -10.73 0.46
N ASP A 50 -2.84 -11.69 0.00
CA ASP A 50 -2.66 -11.94 -1.42
C ASP A 50 -3.00 -13.41 -1.69
N LYS A 51 -4.07 -13.63 -2.45
CA LYS A 51 -4.62 -14.96 -2.72
C LYS A 51 -4.79 -15.16 -4.21
N VAL A 52 -4.40 -16.34 -4.65
CA VAL A 52 -4.59 -16.83 -6.01
C VAL A 52 -5.71 -17.86 -6.01
N HIS A 53 -6.44 -17.86 -7.12
CA HIS A 53 -7.55 -18.77 -7.37
C HIS A 53 -7.16 -19.77 -8.46
N VAL A 54 -7.51 -21.03 -8.29
CA VAL A 54 -7.37 -22.06 -9.32
C VAL A 54 -8.77 -22.58 -9.62
N ILE A 55 -9.22 -22.38 -10.85
CA ILE A 55 -10.54 -22.82 -11.32
C ILE A 55 -10.30 -23.94 -12.32
N VAL A 56 -10.80 -25.14 -12.05
CA VAL A 56 -10.70 -26.29 -12.97
C VAL A 56 -9.27 -26.47 -13.50
N PHE A 57 -8.29 -26.45 -12.59
CA PHE A 57 -6.85 -26.60 -12.87
C PHE A 57 -6.14 -25.45 -13.61
N ILE A 58 -6.82 -24.35 -13.94
CA ILE A 58 -6.18 -23.16 -14.52
C ILE A 58 -5.74 -22.24 -13.38
N PRO A 59 -4.42 -22.07 -13.13
CA PRO A 59 -3.94 -21.12 -12.14
C PRO A 59 -4.10 -19.68 -12.65
N THR A 60 -4.72 -18.82 -11.85
CA THR A 60 -4.89 -17.39 -12.19
C THR A 60 -3.63 -16.55 -11.94
N GLY A 61 -2.61 -17.10 -11.27
CA GLY A 61 -1.37 -16.39 -10.95
C GLY A 61 -0.47 -17.11 -9.96
N VAL A 62 0.48 -16.37 -9.37
CA VAL A 62 1.38 -16.84 -8.30
C VAL A 62 1.20 -15.93 -7.08
N PRO A 63 0.99 -16.48 -5.87
CA PRO A 63 0.80 -15.66 -4.68
C PRO A 63 2.11 -14.96 -4.32
N ASN A 64 2.02 -13.66 -4.03
CA ASN A 64 3.18 -12.83 -3.73
C ASN A 64 3.10 -12.27 -2.30
N LEU A 65 4.09 -12.64 -1.49
CA LEU A 65 4.21 -12.15 -0.12
C LEU A 65 4.38 -10.63 -0.06
N LYS A 66 5.14 -10.05 -1.00
CA LYS A 66 5.37 -8.61 -1.10
C LYS A 66 4.04 -7.86 -1.22
N GLU A 67 3.14 -8.35 -2.09
CA GLU A 67 1.84 -7.72 -2.27
C GLU A 67 0.93 -7.86 -1.05
N ALA A 68 1.03 -8.97 -0.31
CA ALA A 68 0.34 -9.09 0.97
C ALA A 68 0.86 -8.06 2.00
N VAL A 69 2.18 -7.77 2.02
CA VAL A 69 2.76 -6.72 2.87
C VAL A 69 2.33 -5.34 2.39
N ASP A 70 2.42 -5.07 1.09
CA ASP A 70 2.08 -3.77 0.49
C ASP A 70 0.62 -3.42 0.79
N ARG A 71 -0.32 -4.34 0.54
CA ARG A 71 -1.74 -4.15 0.91
C ARG A 71 -1.96 -3.91 2.40
N ALA A 72 -1.18 -4.57 3.27
CA ALA A 72 -1.28 -4.36 4.71
C ALA A 72 -0.78 -2.96 5.11
N ILE A 73 0.32 -2.49 4.53
CA ILE A 73 0.86 -1.15 4.77
C ILE A 73 -0.10 -0.09 4.22
N GLU A 74 -0.58 -0.24 2.99
CA GLU A 74 -1.50 0.69 2.34
C GLU A 74 -2.87 0.80 3.00
N SER A 75 -3.27 -0.21 3.78
CA SER A 75 -4.52 -0.16 4.56
C SER A 75 -4.56 0.96 5.61
N THR A 76 -3.40 1.50 6.00
CA THR A 76 -3.28 2.56 7.00
C THR A 76 -2.55 3.78 6.41
N PRO A 77 -3.13 4.98 6.50
CA PRO A 77 -2.47 6.20 6.02
C PRO A 77 -1.19 6.46 6.80
N ASN A 78 -0.15 6.93 6.11
CA ASN A 78 1.17 7.25 6.67
C ASN A 78 1.90 6.05 7.31
N CYS A 79 1.46 4.83 7.01
CA CYS A 79 2.12 3.61 7.44
C CYS A 79 3.38 3.37 6.61
N ILE A 80 4.50 3.19 7.31
CA ILE A 80 5.81 2.92 6.72
C ILE A 80 6.21 1.46 6.82
N GLY A 81 5.60 0.69 7.71
CA GLY A 81 5.95 -0.71 7.93
C GLY A 81 5.05 -1.39 8.95
N LEU A 82 5.30 -2.66 9.21
CA LEU A 82 4.57 -3.44 10.20
C LEU A 82 5.52 -3.94 11.30
N LEU A 83 5.03 -3.91 12.52
CA LEU A 83 5.70 -4.39 13.72
C LEU A 83 5.03 -5.66 14.25
N ASP A 84 5.83 -6.50 14.91
CA ASP A 84 5.38 -7.62 15.74
C ASP A 84 4.30 -8.47 15.05
N GLY A 85 4.61 -8.89 13.83
CA GLY A 85 3.66 -9.50 12.90
C GLY A 85 3.97 -10.95 12.55
N VAL A 86 2.96 -11.56 11.94
CA VAL A 86 2.93 -12.99 11.60
C VAL A 86 2.49 -13.14 10.15
N VAL A 87 3.15 -14.02 9.42
CA VAL A 87 2.74 -14.45 8.08
C VAL A 87 2.13 -15.83 8.16
N TYR A 88 0.90 -15.95 7.67
CA TYR A 88 0.18 -17.19 7.50
C TYR A 88 0.15 -17.57 6.02
N GLN A 89 0.41 -18.84 5.74
CA GLN A 89 0.18 -19.43 4.44
C GLN A 89 -1.14 -20.20 4.50
N LYS A 90 -2.09 -19.83 3.63
CA LYS A 90 -3.41 -20.44 3.58
C LYS A 90 -3.58 -21.21 2.29
N TYR A 91 -4.06 -22.43 2.43
CA TYR A 91 -4.41 -23.31 1.33
C TYR A 91 -5.83 -23.82 1.52
N PHE A 92 -6.58 -23.80 0.43
CA PHE A 92 -7.88 -24.39 0.31
C PHE A 92 -7.87 -25.27 -0.93
N TYR A 93 -8.12 -26.56 -0.74
CA TYR A 93 -8.25 -27.51 -1.83
C TYR A 93 -9.69 -27.96 -1.94
N GLY A 94 -10.28 -27.72 -3.11
CA GLY A 94 -11.57 -28.23 -3.51
C GLY A 94 -11.47 -28.74 -4.96
N ILE A 95 -12.35 -29.68 -5.32
CA ILE A 95 -12.28 -30.42 -6.60
C ILE A 95 -12.36 -29.47 -7.81
N ILE A 96 -13.22 -28.44 -7.73
CA ILE A 96 -13.48 -27.49 -8.83
C ILE A 96 -12.75 -26.16 -8.58
N TYR A 97 -12.50 -25.84 -7.31
CA TYR A 97 -12.00 -24.55 -6.88
C TYR A 97 -10.98 -24.73 -5.76
N SER A 98 -9.79 -24.19 -5.99
CA SER A 98 -8.73 -24.13 -4.99
C SER A 98 -8.28 -22.68 -4.78
N GLN A 99 -7.86 -22.36 -3.56
CA GLN A 99 -7.23 -21.09 -3.23
C GLN A 99 -5.90 -21.33 -2.54
N SER A 100 -4.90 -20.52 -2.84
CA SER A 100 -3.65 -20.48 -2.09
C SER A 100 -3.19 -19.04 -1.94
N GLY A 101 -2.55 -18.70 -0.82
CA GLY A 101 -2.12 -17.34 -0.60
C GLY A 101 -1.42 -17.07 0.72
N TYR A 102 -0.93 -15.84 0.83
CA TYR A 102 -0.30 -15.32 2.04
C TYR A 102 -1.25 -14.34 2.73
N VAL A 103 -1.31 -14.44 4.06
CA VAL A 103 -2.04 -13.53 4.93
C VAL A 103 -1.06 -13.00 5.96
N ILE A 104 -0.91 -11.68 6.02
CA ILE A 104 -0.03 -11.01 6.96
C ILE A 104 -0.86 -10.29 7.98
N GLU A 105 -0.42 -10.31 9.23
CA GLU A 105 -1.02 -9.58 10.34
C GLU A 105 0.06 -8.92 11.18
N GLY A 106 -0.01 -7.61 11.39
CA GLY A 106 0.99 -6.87 12.15
C GLY A 106 0.46 -5.54 12.68
N THR A 107 1.20 -4.91 13.58
CA THR A 107 0.88 -3.57 14.10
C THR A 107 1.48 -2.53 13.16
N PRO A 108 0.71 -1.57 12.62
CA PRO A 108 1.27 -0.59 11.69
C PRO A 108 2.22 0.37 12.41
N LEU A 109 3.34 0.68 11.77
CA LEU A 109 4.28 1.70 12.16
C LEU A 109 4.00 2.94 11.33
N ILE A 110 3.64 4.04 11.98
CA ILE A 110 3.17 5.27 11.32
C ILE A 110 4.24 6.34 11.52
N ASP A 111 4.59 7.01 10.42
CA ASP A 111 5.42 8.20 10.44
C ASP A 111 4.54 9.45 10.25
N PRO A 112 4.32 10.26 11.29
CA PRO A 112 3.54 11.49 11.19
C PRO A 112 4.12 12.49 10.18
N SER A 113 5.43 12.46 9.93
CA SER A 113 6.08 13.39 9.00
C SER A 113 5.76 13.07 7.53
N LEU A 114 5.31 11.83 7.23
CA LEU A 114 4.81 11.50 5.89
C LEU A 114 3.44 12.11 5.62
N ALA A 115 2.64 12.40 6.64
CA ALA A 115 1.40 13.15 6.48
C ALA A 115 1.68 14.55 5.89
N GLU A 116 2.81 15.15 6.27
CA GLU A 116 3.24 16.46 5.78
C GLU A 116 3.81 16.41 4.35
N SER A 117 4.24 15.24 3.88
CA SER A 117 4.71 15.06 2.49
C SER A 117 3.56 15.01 1.47
N GLY A 118 2.31 14.91 1.95
CA GLY A 118 1.10 15.23 1.20
C GLY A 118 0.85 16.73 1.09
N ILE A 119 1.88 17.54 0.85
CA ILE A 119 1.67 18.88 0.30
C ILE A 119 0.99 18.64 -1.04
N GLU A 120 -0.33 18.84 -1.11
CA GLU A 120 -0.99 19.06 -2.39
C GLU A 120 -0.19 20.17 -3.06
N ILE A 121 0.67 19.81 -4.01
CA ILE A 121 1.43 20.82 -4.74
C ILE A 121 0.35 21.61 -5.45
N PRO A 122 0.14 22.89 -5.09
CA PRO A 122 -0.94 23.64 -5.67
C PRO A 122 -0.70 23.69 -7.17
N LYS A 123 -1.75 23.38 -7.94
CA LYS A 123 -1.69 23.25 -9.40
C LYS A 123 -1.08 24.50 -10.06
N TYR A 124 -1.13 25.65 -9.39
CA TYR A 124 -0.52 26.90 -9.82
C TYR A 124 0.22 27.58 -8.65
N ARG A 125 1.44 28.06 -8.92
CA ARG A 125 2.31 28.72 -7.94
C ARG A 125 3.17 29.77 -8.66
N LYS A 126 3.35 30.95 -8.06
CA LYS A 126 4.36 31.94 -8.49
C LYS A 126 5.64 31.67 -7.73
N ILE A 127 6.73 31.48 -8.46
CA ILE A 127 8.07 31.32 -7.90
C ILE A 127 8.87 32.57 -8.28
N TYR A 128 9.33 33.31 -7.29
CA TYR A 128 10.19 34.46 -7.49
C TYR A 128 11.64 34.00 -7.38
N LEU A 129 12.40 34.14 -8.46
CA LEU A 129 13.81 33.80 -8.53
C LEU A 129 14.68 35.04 -8.31
N ASP A 130 15.85 34.86 -7.70
CA ASP A 130 16.90 35.87 -7.67
C ASP A 130 17.68 35.90 -9.01
N LYS A 131 18.53 36.93 -9.18
CA LYS A 131 19.36 37.09 -10.39
C LYS A 131 20.40 35.96 -10.58
N LYS A 132 20.58 35.08 -9.60
CA LYS A 132 21.50 33.94 -9.61
C LYS A 132 20.74 32.60 -9.78
N GLY A 133 19.44 32.64 -10.05
CA GLY A 133 18.60 31.47 -10.25
C GLY A 133 18.17 30.75 -8.97
N LYS A 134 18.38 31.31 -7.78
CA LYS A 134 17.88 30.75 -6.52
C LYS A 134 16.48 31.25 -6.20
N ILE A 135 15.66 30.38 -5.62
CA ILE A 135 14.28 30.70 -5.23
C ILE A 135 14.30 31.66 -4.03
N LYS A 136 13.71 32.84 -4.22
CA LYS A 136 13.60 33.90 -3.19
C LYS A 136 12.28 33.82 -2.42
N SER A 137 11.18 33.45 -3.08
CA SER A 137 9.87 33.25 -2.43
C SER A 137 8.94 32.43 -3.34
N SER A 138 7.95 31.77 -2.74
CA SER A 138 6.95 30.93 -3.39
C SER A 138 5.56 31.31 -2.87
N GLU A 139 4.68 31.75 -3.75
CA GLU A 139 3.28 32.08 -3.43
C GLU A 139 2.34 31.12 -4.17
N GLU A 140 1.39 30.56 -3.44
CA GLU A 140 0.30 29.76 -4.00
C GLU A 140 -0.75 30.66 -4.65
N ILE A 141 -1.22 30.28 -5.84
CA ILE A 141 -2.05 31.16 -6.68
C ILE A 141 -3.21 30.37 -7.28
N THR A 142 -4.33 31.04 -7.44
CA THR A 142 -5.54 30.44 -8.01
C THR A 142 -5.45 30.30 -9.54
N SER A 143 -6.26 29.42 -10.12
CA SER A 143 -6.29 29.18 -11.58
C SER A 143 -6.61 30.44 -12.40
N ALA A 144 -7.49 31.31 -11.89
CA ALA A 144 -7.89 32.55 -12.54
C ALA A 144 -6.73 33.56 -12.60
N GLU A 145 -5.97 33.68 -11.52
CA GLU A 145 -4.80 34.56 -11.44
C GLU A 145 -3.67 34.08 -12.35
N TYR A 146 -3.48 32.76 -12.49
CA TYR A 146 -2.53 32.18 -13.45
C TYR A 146 -2.89 32.54 -14.90
N LEU A 147 -4.16 32.39 -15.29
CA LEU A 147 -4.61 32.69 -16.65
C LEU A 147 -4.47 34.18 -16.98
N ALA A 148 -4.86 35.06 -16.05
CA ALA A 148 -4.70 36.50 -16.20
C ALA A 148 -3.22 36.90 -16.37
N GLU A 149 -2.31 36.29 -15.60
CA GLU A 149 -0.87 36.58 -15.71
C GLU A 149 -0.27 36.03 -17.01
N LYS A 150 -0.69 34.83 -17.44
CA LYS A 150 -0.27 34.24 -18.72
C LYS A 150 -0.69 35.09 -19.91
N GLU A 151 -1.89 35.68 -19.89
CA GLU A 151 -2.36 36.58 -20.94
C GLU A 151 -1.55 37.88 -21.00
N LYS A 152 -1.20 38.47 -19.85
CA LYS A 152 -0.34 39.66 -19.77
C LYS A 152 1.06 39.39 -20.35
N MET A 153 1.64 38.24 -20.03
CA MET A 153 2.96 37.84 -20.54
C MET A 153 2.91 37.61 -22.05
N THR A 154 1.86 36.97 -22.56
CA THR A 154 1.70 36.70 -24.00
C THR A 154 1.50 37.98 -24.82
N LYS A 155 0.82 38.99 -24.26
CA LYS A 155 0.67 40.32 -24.90
C LYS A 155 1.97 41.12 -24.91
N LYS A 156 2.81 41.01 -23.87
CA LYS A 156 4.13 41.68 -23.81
C LYS A 156 5.15 41.12 -24.81
N THR A 157 5.06 39.84 -25.17
CA THR A 157 5.98 39.21 -26.13
C THR A 157 5.61 39.45 -27.60
N LYS A 158 4.43 40.04 -27.88
CA LYS A 158 3.96 40.34 -29.25
C LYS A 158 4.40 41.72 -29.79
N ILE A 159 5.48 42.30 -29.24
CA ILE A 159 6.11 43.52 -29.73
C ILE A 159 7.48 43.16 -30.29
#